data_AF-A0A9E4YUE9-F1
#
_entry.id   AF-A0A9E4YUE9-F1
#
_cell.length_a   1.000
_cell.length_b   1.000
_cell.length_c   1.000
_cell.angle_alpha   90.00
_cell.angle_beta   90.00
_cell.angle_gamma   90.00
#
_symmetry.space_group_name_H-M   'P 1'
#
loop_
_entity.id
_entity.type
_entity.pdbx_description
1 polymer ?
#
loop_
_entity_poly.entity_id
_entity_poly.type
_entity_poly.pdbx_seq_one_letter_code
_entity_poly.pdbx_strand_id
1 'polypeptide(L)'
;MAKISFDKPASLPTPGPIGRIVRIVPGIILLYLFVLILTNYKGFVGSDLPRHPLLWLGIAIGFYALPEMVGIGFGRDFGWRPRLIFGVVALAAAVFDLVQHGALWGPLLGSLIYLLLGYVTAALGISLILAGAFATPG
;
A
#
# COMPACT_ATOMS: atom_id res chain seq x y z
N MET A 1 17.86 -25.47 18.28
CA MET A 1 17.10 -24.22 18.05
C MET A 1 17.36 -23.30 19.22
N ALA A 2 18.10 -22.21 19.02
CA ALA A 2 18.40 -21.25 20.08
C ALA A 2 17.15 -20.40 20.38
N LYS A 3 16.69 -20.40 21.63
CA LYS A 3 15.67 -19.46 22.13
C LYS A 3 16.34 -18.09 22.26
N ILE A 4 15.93 -17.13 21.45
CA ILE A 4 16.31 -15.73 21.62
C ILE A 4 15.46 -15.20 22.79
N SER A 5 16.10 -14.96 23.93
CA SER A 5 15.48 -14.32 25.10
C SER A 5 15.40 -12.81 24.85
N PHE A 6 14.20 -12.24 24.82
CA PHE A 6 13.97 -10.80 24.77
C PHE A 6 13.99 -10.24 26.21
N ASP A 7 15.17 -10.21 26.84
CA ASP A 7 15.32 -9.80 28.24
C ASP A 7 15.13 -8.30 28.50
N LYS A 8 15.01 -7.44 27.48
CA LYS A 8 14.66 -6.02 27.63
C LYS A 8 13.76 -5.52 26.50
N PRO A 9 12.57 -4.95 26.81
CA PRO A 9 11.80 -4.24 25.80
C PRO A 9 12.58 -3.02 25.31
N ALA A 10 13.00 -3.08 24.05
CA ALA A 10 13.38 -1.97 23.18
C ALA A 10 14.39 -0.95 23.75
N SER A 11 15.68 -1.24 23.60
CA SER A 11 16.71 -0.18 23.51
C SER A 11 17.31 -0.12 22.10
N LEU A 12 16.47 -0.21 21.06
CA LEU A 12 16.95 0.08 19.71
C LEU A 12 17.47 1.53 19.70
N PRO A 13 18.72 1.78 19.26
CA PRO A 13 19.27 3.11 19.24
C PRO A 13 18.37 4.02 18.39
N THR A 14 18.05 5.19 18.91
CA THR A 14 17.24 6.18 18.19
C THR A 14 17.91 6.49 16.85
N PRO A 15 17.17 6.52 15.73
CA PRO A 15 17.72 6.81 14.43
C PRO A 15 18.40 8.18 14.43
N GLY A 16 19.68 8.19 14.05
CA GLY A 16 20.43 9.41 13.81
C GLY A 16 19.90 10.21 12.62
N PRO A 17 20.49 11.38 12.30
CA PRO A 17 20.01 12.26 11.24
C PRO A 17 19.84 11.56 9.88
N ILE A 18 20.78 10.69 9.52
CA ILE A 18 20.72 9.90 8.28
C ILE A 18 19.49 8.97 8.28
N GLY A 19 19.23 8.27 9.38
CA GLY A 19 18.07 7.38 9.50
C GLY A 19 16.74 8.13 9.39
N ARG A 20 16.67 9.37 9.88
CA ARG A 20 15.48 10.22 9.71
C ARG A 20 15.28 10.63 8.24
N ILE A 21 16.34 11.04 7.56
CA ILE A 21 16.28 11.42 6.13
C ILE A 21 15.83 10.23 5.28
N VAL A 22 16.38 9.04 5.53
CA VAL A 22 16.03 7.79 4.81
C VAL A 22 14.55 7.41 4.97
N ARG A 23 13.84 7.94 5.98
CA ARG A 23 12.40 7.74 6.13
C ARG A 23 11.58 8.88 5.54
N ILE A 24 11.98 10.12 5.82
CA ILE A 24 11.25 11.31 5.34
C ILE A 24 11.25 11.36 3.82
N VAL A 25 12.39 11.09 3.16
CA VAL A 25 12.49 11.20 1.70
C VAL A 25 11.55 10.21 0.99
N PRO A 26 11.57 8.89 1.27
CA PRO A 26 10.58 7.97 0.71
C PRO A 26 9.15 8.31 1.11
N GLY A 27 8.92 8.81 2.33
CA GLY A 27 7.60 9.26 2.77
C GLY A 27 7.05 10.41 1.91
N ILE A 28 7.88 11.40 1.60
CA ILE A 28 7.54 12.51 0.69
C ILE A 28 7.27 11.98 -0.73
N ILE A 29 8.11 11.07 -1.24
CA ILE A 29 7.93 10.46 -2.57
C ILE A 29 6.58 9.72 -2.63
N LEU A 30 6.23 8.95 -1.59
CA LEU A 30 4.96 8.23 -1.53
C LEU A 30 3.76 9.17 -1.45
N LEU A 31 3.85 10.28 -0.70
CA LEU A 31 2.79 11.29 -0.68
C LEU A 31 2.64 12.02 -2.02
N TYR A 32 3.75 12.28 -2.70
CA TYR A 32 3.70 12.82 -4.05
C TYR A 32 3.02 11.85 -5.03
N LEU A 33 3.36 10.56 -4.95
CA LEU A 33 2.67 9.51 -5.72
C LEU A 33 1.19 9.41 -5.35
N PHE A 34 0.83 9.56 -4.08
CA PHE A 34 -0.57 9.61 -3.65
C PHE A 34 -1.33 10.76 -4.32
N VAL A 35 -0.75 11.97 -4.34
CA VAL A 35 -1.35 13.12 -5.03
C VAL A 35 -1.48 12.85 -6.53
N LEU A 36 -0.46 12.26 -7.16
CA LEU A 36 -0.53 11.86 -8.56
C LEU A 36 -1.63 10.83 -8.82
N ILE A 37 -1.82 9.85 -7.93
CA ILE A 37 -2.92 8.91 -8.03
C ILE A 37 -4.24 9.68 -8.00
N LEU A 38 -4.45 10.54 -6.98
CA LEU A 38 -5.68 11.31 -6.81
C LEU A 38 -6.03 12.18 -8.04
N THR A 39 -5.04 12.82 -8.65
CA THR A 39 -5.26 13.70 -9.81
C THR A 39 -5.42 12.94 -11.12
N ASN A 40 -4.98 11.68 -11.19
CA ASN A 40 -5.03 10.85 -12.40
C ASN A 40 -6.12 9.78 -12.37
N TYR A 41 -7.20 9.95 -11.60
CA TYR A 41 -8.31 8.98 -11.48
C TYR A 41 -8.76 8.37 -12.83
N LYS A 42 -8.95 9.20 -13.85
CA LYS A 42 -9.39 8.75 -15.18
C LYS A 42 -8.42 7.76 -15.84
N GLY A 43 -7.12 7.86 -15.55
CA GLY A 43 -6.10 6.94 -16.05
C GLY A 43 -6.13 5.55 -15.40
N PHE A 44 -6.75 5.42 -14.21
CA PHE A 44 -6.92 4.14 -13.53
C PHE A 44 -8.25 3.47 -13.87
N VAL A 45 -9.32 4.25 -14.04
CA VAL A 45 -10.72 3.78 -14.19
C VAL A 45 -11.13 3.62 -15.66
N GLY A 46 -10.25 3.94 -16.61
CA GLY A 46 -10.50 3.72 -18.04
C GLY A 46 -10.61 2.25 -18.42
N SER A 47 -11.13 2.01 -19.64
CA SER A 47 -11.32 0.65 -20.21
C SER A 47 -10.05 0.04 -20.82
N ASP A 48 -8.96 0.81 -20.87
CA ASP A 48 -7.70 0.36 -21.46
C ASP A 48 -6.81 -0.31 -20.41
N LEU A 49 -6.25 -1.47 -20.76
CA LEU A 49 -5.28 -2.15 -19.92
C LEU A 49 -4.05 -1.25 -19.70
N PRO A 50 -3.66 -0.97 -18.44
CA PRO A 50 -2.50 -0.13 -18.18
C PRO A 50 -1.20 -0.77 -18.68
N ARG A 51 -0.44 -0.01 -19.47
CA ARG A 51 0.83 -0.48 -20.06
C ARG A 51 2.06 -0.15 -19.23
N HIS A 52 1.92 0.70 -18.22
CA HIS A 52 3.06 1.14 -17.41
C HIS A 52 3.47 0.05 -16.40
N PRO A 53 4.70 -0.49 -16.47
CA PRO A 53 5.15 -1.56 -15.56
C PRO A 53 5.21 -1.12 -14.10
N LEU A 54 5.45 0.17 -13.84
CA LEU A 54 5.46 0.75 -12.49
C LEU A 54 4.09 0.64 -11.80
N LEU A 55 2.99 0.69 -12.56
CA LEU A 55 1.67 0.49 -11.99
C LEU A 55 1.54 -0.93 -11.43
N TRP A 56 1.91 -1.93 -12.22
CA TRP A 56 1.84 -3.33 -11.81
C TRP A 56 2.72 -3.63 -10.60
N LEU A 57 3.91 -3.03 -10.54
CA LEU A 57 4.77 -3.09 -9.36
C LEU A 57 4.07 -2.45 -8.14
N GLY A 58 3.46 -1.28 -8.31
CA GLY A 58 2.67 -0.62 -7.28
C GLY A 58 1.52 -1.50 -6.78
N ILE A 59 0.80 -2.17 -7.67
CA ILE A 59 -0.30 -3.09 -7.33
C ILE A 59 0.24 -4.25 -6.50
N ALA A 60 1.35 -4.86 -6.93
CA ALA A 60 1.97 -5.97 -6.21
C ALA A 60 2.42 -5.56 -4.79
N ILE A 61 3.08 -4.40 -4.66
CA ILE A 61 3.50 -3.86 -3.36
C ILE A 61 2.27 -3.54 -2.49
N GLY A 62 1.27 -2.86 -3.06
CA GLY A 62 0.03 -2.52 -2.36
C GLY A 62 -0.71 -3.74 -1.84
N PHE A 63 -0.85 -4.76 -2.68
CA PHE A 63 -1.47 -6.03 -2.31
C PHE A 63 -0.65 -6.81 -1.26
N TYR A 64 0.68 -6.73 -1.34
CA TYR A 64 1.57 -7.32 -0.34
C TYR A 64 1.43 -6.63 1.03
N ALA A 65 1.41 -5.29 1.05
CA ALA A 65 1.35 -4.48 2.26
C ALA A 65 -0.06 -4.41 2.90
N LEU A 66 -1.11 -4.73 2.15
CA LEU A 66 -2.50 -4.58 2.59
C LEU A 66 -2.82 -5.23 3.96
N PRO A 67 -2.38 -6.46 4.28
CA PRO A 67 -2.63 -7.06 5.60
C PRO A 67 -2.13 -6.24 6.77
N GLU A 68 -0.92 -5.69 6.65
CA GLU A 68 -0.28 -4.90 7.69
C GLU A 68 -1.00 -3.56 7.86
N MET A 69 -1.34 -2.90 6.75
CA MET A 69 -2.07 -1.62 6.78
C MET A 69 -3.46 -1.78 7.41
N VAL A 70 -4.20 -2.82 7.03
CA VAL A 70 -5.51 -3.13 7.63
C VAL A 70 -5.34 -3.50 9.11
N GLY A 71 -4.31 -4.26 9.46
CA GLY A 71 -4.07 -4.63 10.85
C GLY A 71 -3.77 -3.44 11.75
N ILE A 72 -2.96 -2.50 11.28
CA ILE A 72 -2.68 -1.23 11.97
C ILE A 72 -3.96 -0.41 12.14
N GLY A 73 -4.77 -0.27 11.08
CA GLY A 73 -6.00 0.53 11.10
C GLY A 73 -7.07 0.05 12.09
N PHE A 74 -7.16 -1.27 12.30
CA PHE A 74 -8.13 -1.89 13.22
C PHE A 74 -7.52 -2.35 14.55
N GLY A 75 -6.21 -2.15 14.76
CA GLY A 75 -5.50 -2.58 15.96
C GLY A 75 -5.50 -4.10 16.17
N ARG A 76 -5.64 -4.90 15.11
CA ARG A 76 -5.75 -6.36 15.18
C ARG A 76 -5.01 -7.01 14.03
N ASP A 77 -4.23 -8.06 14.31
CA ASP A 77 -3.63 -8.86 13.24
C ASP A 77 -4.70 -9.74 12.56
N PHE A 78 -4.88 -9.54 11.25
CA PHE A 78 -5.76 -10.35 10.41
C PHE A 78 -5.00 -11.42 9.61
N GLY A 79 -3.68 -11.46 9.70
CA GLY A 79 -2.82 -12.33 8.91
C GLY A 79 -3.08 -12.15 7.42
N TRP A 80 -3.11 -13.24 6.66
CA TRP A 80 -3.28 -13.21 5.20
C TRP A 80 -4.72 -12.89 4.71
N ARG A 81 -5.70 -12.75 5.62
CA ARG A 81 -7.13 -12.62 5.26
C ARG A 81 -7.46 -11.37 4.42
N PRO A 82 -6.95 -10.15 4.73
CA PRO A 82 -7.28 -8.97 3.94
C PRO A 82 -6.83 -9.11 2.48
N ARG A 83 -5.70 -9.76 2.27
CA ARG A 83 -5.17 -10.07 0.93
C ARG A 83 -6.11 -11.02 0.17
N LEU A 84 -6.59 -12.09 0.82
CA LEU A 84 -7.55 -13.00 0.20
C LEU A 84 -8.85 -12.27 -0.17
N ILE A 85 -9.43 -11.52 0.78
CA ILE A 85 -10.69 -10.81 0.58
C ILE A 85 -10.55 -9.82 -0.60
N PHE A 86 -9.49 -9.02 -0.60
CA PHE A 86 -9.24 -8.09 -1.71
C PHE A 86 -9.06 -8.84 -3.03
N GLY A 87 -8.32 -9.95 -3.05
CA GLY A 87 -8.13 -10.75 -4.27
C GLY A 87 -9.43 -11.30 -4.83
N VAL A 88 -10.33 -11.82 -3.98
CA VAL A 88 -11.65 -12.30 -4.38
C VAL A 88 -12.53 -11.17 -4.91
N VAL A 89 -12.54 -10.02 -4.23
CA VAL A 89 -13.31 -8.83 -4.66
C VAL A 89 -12.77 -8.27 -5.98
N ALA A 90 -11.45 -8.20 -6.15
CA ALA A 90 -10.82 -7.78 -7.39
C ALA A 90 -11.11 -8.75 -8.55
N LEU A 91 -11.08 -10.06 -8.30
CA LEU A 91 -11.45 -11.06 -9.31
C LEU A 91 -12.93 -10.93 -9.72
N ALA A 92 -13.83 -10.77 -8.75
CA ALA A 92 -15.25 -10.54 -9.03
C ALA A 92 -15.47 -9.26 -9.84
N ALA A 93 -14.74 -8.19 -9.53
CA ALA A 93 -14.79 -6.94 -10.29
C ALA A 93 -14.27 -7.12 -11.72
N ALA A 94 -13.17 -7.85 -11.91
CA ALA A 94 -12.63 -8.15 -13.24
C ALA A 94 -13.61 -8.95 -14.10
N VAL A 95 -14.28 -9.95 -13.51
CA VAL A 95 -15.33 -10.73 -14.21
C VAL A 95 -16.52 -9.84 -14.56
N PHE A 96 -16.95 -8.97 -13.65
CA PHE A 96 -18.02 -8.02 -13.91
C PHE A 96 -17.66 -7.07 -15.06
N ASP A 97 -16.47 -6.50 -15.05
CA ASP A 97 -16.00 -5.61 -16.11
C ASP A 97 -15.87 -6.35 -17.45
N LEU A 98 -15.44 -7.61 -17.44
CA LEU A 98 -15.39 -8.43 -18.65
C LEU A 98 -16.77 -8.63 -19.27
N VAL A 99 -17.79 -8.90 -18.46
CA VAL A 99 -19.17 -9.11 -18.93
C VAL A 99 -19.81 -7.80 -19.42
N GLN A 100 -19.57 -6.68 -18.75
CA GLN A 100 -20.23 -5.40 -19.06
C GLN A 100 -19.52 -4.60 -20.15
N HIS A 101 -18.18 -4.63 -20.17
CA HIS A 101 -17.35 -3.77 -21.03
C HIS A 101 -16.54 -4.56 -22.06
N GLY A 102 -16.54 -5.90 -22.00
CA GLY A 102 -15.76 -6.75 -22.89
C GLY A 102 -14.24 -6.76 -22.61
N ALA A 103 -13.81 -6.19 -21.48
CA ALA A 103 -12.41 -6.08 -21.09
C ALA A 103 -12.21 -6.48 -19.62
N LEU A 104 -11.11 -7.19 -19.33
CA LEU A 104 -10.74 -7.56 -17.95
C LEU A 104 -10.44 -6.34 -17.08
N TRP A 105 -9.98 -5.25 -17.70
CA TRP A 105 -9.72 -3.98 -17.04
C TRP A 105 -10.86 -3.02 -17.38
N GLY A 106 -11.72 -2.75 -16.40
CA GLY A 106 -12.79 -1.77 -16.55
C GLY A 106 -12.91 -0.86 -15.33
N PRO A 107 -13.98 -0.06 -15.28
CA PRO A 107 -14.14 0.95 -14.25
C PRO A 107 -14.17 0.38 -12.82
N LEU A 108 -14.75 -0.81 -12.63
CA LEU A 108 -14.91 -1.38 -11.29
C LEU A 108 -13.57 -1.87 -10.74
N LEU A 109 -12.84 -2.69 -11.50
CA LEU A 109 -11.50 -3.14 -11.14
C LEU A 109 -10.53 -1.96 -11.03
N GLY A 110 -10.58 -1.04 -11.99
CA GLY A 110 -9.74 0.16 -11.99
C GLY A 110 -9.95 1.01 -10.74
N SER A 111 -11.19 1.17 -10.28
CA SER A 111 -11.53 1.88 -9.05
C SER A 111 -11.01 1.15 -7.80
N LEU A 112 -11.10 -0.17 -7.75
CA LEU A 112 -10.55 -0.96 -6.64
C LEU A 112 -9.03 -0.83 -6.55
N ILE A 113 -8.34 -0.90 -7.69
CA ILE A 113 -6.88 -0.72 -7.76
C ILE A 113 -6.50 0.71 -7.38
N TYR A 114 -7.23 1.71 -7.86
CA TYR A 114 -7.04 3.10 -7.48
C TYR A 114 -7.15 3.29 -5.96
N LEU A 115 -8.17 2.70 -5.33
CA LEU A 115 -8.35 2.76 -3.87
C LEU A 115 -7.23 2.05 -3.12
N LEU A 116 -6.81 0.87 -3.58
CA LEU A 116 -5.69 0.12 -3.00
C LEU A 116 -4.41 0.96 -2.99
N LEU A 117 -4.04 1.49 -4.17
CA LEU A 117 -2.81 2.26 -4.32
C LEU A 117 -2.88 3.56 -3.55
N GLY A 118 -4.02 4.26 -3.60
CA GLY A 118 -4.25 5.50 -2.86
C GLY A 118 -4.13 5.28 -1.34
N TYR A 119 -4.80 4.24 -0.83
CA TYR A 119 -4.75 3.91 0.59
C TYR A 119 -3.34 3.55 1.06
N VAL A 120 -2.65 2.65 0.36
CA VAL A 120 -1.30 2.21 0.75
C VAL A 120 -0.28 3.33 0.66
N THR A 121 -0.29 4.11 -0.43
CA THR A 121 0.67 5.23 -0.59
C THR A 121 0.44 6.33 0.45
N ALA A 122 -0.81 6.67 0.76
CA ALA A 122 -1.13 7.62 1.82
C ALA A 122 -0.68 7.10 3.20
N ALA A 123 -1.06 5.87 3.55
CA ALA A 123 -0.75 5.28 4.85
C ALA A 123 0.76 5.16 5.08
N LEU A 124 1.51 4.62 4.11
CA LEU A 124 2.96 4.49 4.19
C LEU A 124 3.66 5.84 4.15
N GLY A 125 3.22 6.76 3.28
CA GLY A 125 3.81 8.10 3.15
C GLY A 125 3.74 8.89 4.46
N ILE A 126 2.55 8.94 5.08
CA ILE A 126 2.35 9.59 6.38
C ILE A 126 3.19 8.88 7.45
N SER A 127 3.12 7.55 7.53
CA SER A 127 3.81 6.78 8.56
C SER A 127 5.33 7.00 8.54
N LEU A 128 5.95 7.03 7.36
CA LEU A 128 7.39 7.24 7.21
C LEU A 128 7.81 8.68 7.59
N ILE A 129 7.01 9.68 7.23
CA ILE A 129 7.27 11.07 7.63
C ILE A 129 7.18 11.20 9.15
N LEU A 130 6.14 10.65 9.77
CA LEU A 130 5.97 10.69 11.23
C LEU A 130 7.10 9.93 11.93
N ALA A 131 7.47 8.74 11.43
CA ALA A 131 8.57 7.96 11.99
C ALA A 131 9.92 8.68 11.88
N GLY A 132 10.15 9.42 10.79
CA GLY A 132 11.33 10.26 10.63
C GLY A 132 11.32 11.49 11.54
N ALA A 133 10.16 12.15 11.68
CA ALA A 133 9.99 13.34 12.50
C ALA A 133 10.16 13.04 14.00
N PHE A 134 9.55 11.96 14.49
CA PHE A 134 9.60 11.57 15.90
C PHE A 134 10.78 10.67 16.26
N ALA A 135 11.63 10.32 15.28
CA ALA A 135 12.78 9.43 15.48
C ALA A 135 12.39 8.11 16.18
N THR A 136 11.25 7.53 15.82
CA THR A 136 10.82 6.26 16.41
C THR A 136 11.74 5.14 15.92
N PRO A 137 12.30 4.27 16.75
CA PRO A 137 12.87 3.02 16.23
C PRO A 137 11.72 2.27 15.56
N GLY A 138 11.87 2.03 14.25
CA GLY A 138 10.81 1.47 13.41
C GLY A 138 10.73 -0.03 13.60
#